data_AF-A0A3N6NTC4-F1
#
_entry.id   AF-A0A3N6NTC4-F1
#
_cell.length_a   1.000
_cell.length_b   1.000
_cell.length_c   1.000
_cell.angle_alpha   90.00
_cell.angle_beta   90.00
_cell.angle_gamma   90.00
#
_symmetry.space_group_name_H-M   'P 1'
#
loop_
_entity.id
_entity.type
_entity.pdbx_description
1 polymer ?
#
loop_
_entity_poly.entity_id
_entity_poly.type
_entity_poly.pdbx_seq_one_letter_code
_entity_poly.pdbx_strand_id
1 'polypeptide(L)'
;MTLGILALLAVDFLRGRIEQWKSKNLSEMAFSLAYWEWADYYIVSLVCTDHIATKQNWNLLWFLPTHIVAGILLFRKSRPDWLNKYFLASGSLAVLLLLGWYIIPQSFHIAFIPILLIIALRSWVLYNKL
;
A
#
# COMPACT_ATOMS: atom_id res chain seq x y z
N MET A 1 -4.03 -14.36 -11.77
CA MET A 1 -3.87 -12.88 -11.87
C MET A 1 -2.92 -12.34 -10.81
N THR A 2 -3.03 -12.76 -9.54
CA THR A 2 -2.13 -12.41 -8.41
C THR A 2 -0.64 -12.79 -8.59
N LEU A 3 -0.34 -13.85 -9.32
CA LEU A 3 1.04 -14.28 -9.58
C LEU A 3 1.82 -13.33 -10.50
N GLY A 4 1.14 -12.61 -11.41
CA GLY A 4 1.80 -11.70 -12.36
C GLY A 4 2.37 -10.46 -11.68
N ILE A 5 1.63 -9.90 -10.71
CA ILE A 5 2.06 -8.71 -9.95
C ILE A 5 3.15 -9.08 -8.96
N LEU A 6 3.05 -10.25 -8.30
CA LEU A 6 4.12 -10.75 -7.44
C LEU A 6 5.39 -11.08 -8.24
N ALA A 7 5.26 -11.63 -9.45
CA ALA A 7 6.38 -11.86 -10.35
C ALA A 7 7.01 -10.55 -10.83
N LEU A 8 6.21 -9.53 -11.17
CA LEU A 8 6.73 -8.20 -11.54
C LEU A 8 7.42 -7.50 -10.36
N LEU A 9 6.84 -7.55 -9.16
CA LEU A 9 7.46 -7.00 -7.95
C LEU A 9 8.73 -7.77 -7.54
N ALA A 10 8.75 -9.09 -7.69
CA ALA A 10 9.92 -9.91 -7.46
C ALA A 10 11.01 -9.67 -8.51
N VAL A 11 10.64 -9.54 -9.79
CA VAL A 11 11.56 -9.19 -10.88
C VAL A 11 12.11 -7.79 -10.70
N ASP A 12 11.30 -6.81 -10.28
CA ASP A 12 11.75 -5.45 -9.95
C ASP A 12 12.65 -5.43 -8.72
N PHE A 13 12.35 -6.24 -7.70
CA PHE A 13 13.20 -6.40 -6.52
C PHE A 13 14.54 -7.06 -6.87
N LEU A 14 14.54 -8.08 -7.74
CA LEU A 14 15.73 -8.78 -8.22
C LEU A 14 16.54 -7.91 -9.20
N ARG A 15 15.89 -7.12 -10.06
CA ARG A 15 16.52 -6.08 -10.92
C ARG A 15 17.03 -4.89 -10.12
N GLY A 16 16.44 -4.62 -8.96
CA GLY A 16 16.81 -3.54 -8.04
C GLY A 16 18.22 -3.64 -7.44
N ARG A 17 18.94 -4.75 -7.66
CA ARG A 17 20.36 -4.88 -7.32
C ARG A 17 21.33 -4.42 -8.43
N ILE A 18 20.87 -4.16 -9.65
CA ILE A 18 21.76 -3.86 -10.80
C ILE A 18 21.60 -2.42 -11.35
N GLU A 19 20.41 -1.80 -11.30
CA GLU A 19 20.19 -0.46 -11.89
C GLU A 19 19.52 0.55 -10.95
N GLN A 20 20.18 0.87 -9.85
CA GLN A 20 19.64 1.74 -8.79
C GLN A 20 19.26 3.20 -9.19
N TRP A 21 19.43 3.68 -10.43
CA TRP A 21 19.53 5.14 -10.65
C TRP A 21 18.72 5.81 -11.77
N LYS A 22 17.98 5.11 -12.65
CA LYS A 22 17.34 5.80 -13.80
C LYS A 22 15.83 6.03 -13.76
N SER A 23 15.05 5.47 -12.83
CA SER A 23 13.61 5.76 -12.80
C SER A 23 13.01 5.76 -11.40
N LYS A 24 13.30 6.81 -10.62
CA LYS A 24 12.58 7.12 -9.35
C LYS A 24 11.05 7.08 -9.50
N ASN A 25 10.52 7.27 -10.70
CA ASN A 25 9.08 7.37 -10.97
C ASN A 25 8.40 6.02 -11.27
N LEU A 26 9.13 4.98 -11.70
CA LEU A 26 8.52 3.74 -12.21
C LEU A 26 7.96 2.86 -11.09
N SER A 27 8.70 2.71 -9.98
CA SER A 27 8.22 1.99 -8.80
C SER A 27 7.07 2.75 -8.12
N GLU A 28 7.17 4.07 -8.00
CA GLU A 28 6.09 4.91 -7.43
C GLU A 28 4.81 4.83 -8.27
N MET A 29 4.94 4.74 -9.60
CA MET A 29 3.82 4.59 -10.52
C MET A 29 3.22 3.19 -10.48
N ALA A 30 4.05 2.14 -10.44
CA ALA A 30 3.59 0.75 -10.31
C ALA A 30 2.80 0.53 -9.02
N PHE A 31 3.26 1.09 -7.89
CA PHE A 31 2.49 1.05 -6.64
C PHE A 31 1.17 1.82 -6.77
N SER A 32 1.19 3.04 -7.34
CA SER A 32 -0.03 3.85 -7.47
C SER A 32 -1.08 3.20 -8.39
N LEU A 33 -0.63 2.55 -9.48
CA LEU A 33 -1.49 1.79 -10.39
C LEU A 33 -2.06 0.53 -9.73
N ALA A 34 -1.27 -0.19 -8.93
CA ALA A 34 -1.76 -1.33 -8.17
C ALA A 34 -2.84 -0.91 -7.15
N TYR A 35 -2.70 0.24 -6.49
CA TYR A 35 -3.76 0.77 -5.62
C TYR A 35 -5.00 1.19 -6.39
N TRP A 36 -4.85 1.69 -7.62
CA TRP A 36 -5.96 2.11 -8.49
C TRP A 36 -6.83 0.92 -8.93
N GLU A 37 -6.21 -0.18 -9.38
CA GLU A 37 -6.95 -1.38 -9.78
C GLU A 37 -7.77 -1.97 -8.63
N TRP A 38 -7.23 -1.97 -7.42
CA TRP A 38 -7.93 -2.45 -6.24
C TRP A 38 -9.02 -1.48 -5.78
N ALA A 39 -8.85 -0.17 -6.05
CA ALA A 39 -9.81 0.86 -5.65
C ALA A 39 -11.12 0.74 -6.43
N ASP A 40 -11.06 0.39 -7.72
CA ASP A 40 -12.26 0.18 -8.54
C ASP A 40 -13.11 -0.99 -8.02
N TYR A 41 -12.48 -2.14 -7.75
CA TYR A 41 -13.16 -3.28 -7.12
C TYR A 41 -13.75 -2.93 -5.75
N TYR A 42 -13.03 -2.10 -4.99
CA TYR A 42 -13.44 -1.71 -3.65
C TYR A 42 -14.61 -0.70 -3.64
N ILE A 43 -14.60 0.29 -4.54
CA ILE A 43 -15.68 1.27 -4.71
C ILE A 43 -16.96 0.58 -5.18
N VAL A 44 -16.87 -0.36 -6.13
CA VAL A 44 -18.03 -1.14 -6.58
C VAL A 44 -18.62 -1.97 -5.44
N SER A 45 -17.78 -2.61 -4.62
CA SER A 45 -18.22 -3.37 -3.44
C SER A 45 -18.82 -2.49 -2.33
N LEU A 46 -18.40 -1.23 -2.23
CA LEU A 46 -18.94 -0.27 -1.25
C LEU A 46 -20.32 0.28 -1.63
N VAL A 47 -20.59 0.44 -2.93
CA VAL A 47 -21.77 1.17 -3.41
C VAL A 47 -22.87 0.24 -3.94
N CYS A 48 -22.53 -0.95 -4.44
CA CYS A 48 -23.48 -1.80 -5.17
C CYS A 48 -24.05 -2.99 -4.39
N THR A 49 -23.70 -3.21 -3.12
CA THR A 49 -24.17 -4.38 -2.36
C THR A 49 -24.54 -4.09 -0.91
N ASP A 50 -25.75 -4.52 -0.52
CA ASP A 50 -26.19 -4.59 0.89
C ASP A 50 -25.37 -5.65 1.62
N HIS A 51 -24.26 -5.23 2.23
CA HIS A 51 -23.35 -6.16 2.88
C HIS A 51 -23.16 -5.83 4.36
N ILE A 52 -23.87 -6.61 5.19
CA ILE A 52 -23.60 -6.75 6.62
C ILE A 52 -22.12 -7.13 6.85
N ALA A 53 -21.48 -7.79 5.88
CA ALA A 53 -20.06 -8.20 5.91
C ALA A 53 -19.06 -7.05 5.71
N THR A 54 -19.41 -5.94 5.04
CA THR A 54 -18.51 -4.77 4.90
C THR A 54 -18.54 -3.87 6.14
N LYS A 55 -19.49 -4.09 7.06
CA LYS A 55 -19.67 -3.27 8.26
C LYS A 55 -18.50 -3.36 9.25
N GLN A 56 -17.77 -4.48 9.28
CA GLN A 56 -16.59 -4.69 10.12
C GLN A 56 -15.43 -5.32 9.32
N ASN A 57 -15.04 -4.68 8.22
CA ASN A 57 -13.88 -5.11 7.44
C ASN A 57 -12.62 -4.35 7.89
N TRP A 58 -11.75 -5.00 8.65
CA TRP A 58 -10.47 -4.45 9.09
C TRP A 58 -9.43 -4.39 7.96
N ASN A 59 -9.70 -4.99 6.80
CA ASN A 59 -8.87 -4.79 5.61
C ASN A 59 -8.91 -3.34 5.08
N LEU A 60 -9.76 -2.47 5.62
CA LEU A 60 -9.82 -1.07 5.19
C LEU A 60 -8.70 -0.23 5.78
N LEU A 61 -8.11 -0.68 6.87
CA LEU A 61 -7.09 0.10 7.59
C LEU A 61 -5.79 0.23 6.80
N TRP A 62 -5.43 -0.76 6.00
CA TRP A 62 -4.27 -0.70 5.11
C TRP A 62 -4.64 -0.24 3.70
N PHE A 63 -5.89 -0.43 3.29
CA PHE A 63 -6.40 -0.06 1.98
C PHE A 63 -6.99 1.37 1.99
N LEU A 64 -6.18 2.35 2.39
CA LEU A 64 -6.64 3.73 2.49
C LEU A 64 -6.69 4.38 1.09
N PRO A 65 -7.84 4.92 0.64
CA PRO A 65 -7.93 5.60 -0.66
C PRO A 65 -7.00 6.83 -0.74
N THR A 66 -6.60 7.38 0.41
CA THR A 66 -5.60 8.45 0.51
C THR A 66 -4.22 8.05 0.01
N HIS A 67 -3.91 6.75 -0.14
CA HIS A 67 -2.66 6.30 -0.76
C HIS A 67 -2.54 6.73 -2.22
N ILE A 68 -3.67 6.83 -2.94
CA ILE A 68 -3.70 7.33 -4.32
C ILE A 68 -3.30 8.80 -4.34
N VAL A 69 -3.90 9.62 -3.46
CA VAL A 69 -3.57 11.04 -3.34
C VAL A 69 -2.10 11.22 -2.95
N ALA A 70 -1.62 10.49 -1.93
CA ALA A 70 -0.22 10.52 -1.52
C ALA A 70 0.73 10.08 -2.64
N GLY A 71 0.34 9.07 -3.43
CA GLY A 71 1.07 8.61 -4.62
C GLY A 71 1.20 9.70 -5.68
N ILE A 72 0.09 10.38 -6.00
CA ILE A 72 0.09 11.52 -6.94
C ILE A 72 1.01 12.65 -6.45
N LEU A 73 0.98 12.95 -5.15
CA LEU A 73 1.80 14.01 -4.56
C LEU A 73 3.30 13.71 -4.62
N LEU A 74 3.73 12.43 -4.68
CA LEU A 74 5.14 12.09 -4.85
C LEU A 74 5.73 12.57 -6.18
N PHE A 75 4.92 12.66 -7.24
CA PHE A 75 5.34 13.13 -8.57
C PHE A 75 5.46 14.66 -8.66
N ARG A 76 4.99 15.41 -7.64
CA ARG A 76 5.13 16.87 -7.63
C ARG A 76 6.56 17.29 -7.26
N LYS A 77 7.04 18.35 -7.91
CA LYS A 77 8.34 19.00 -7.60
C LYS A 77 8.37 19.62 -6.20
N SER A 78 7.27 20.25 -5.79
CA SER A 78 7.07 20.75 -4.43
C SER A 78 6.07 19.85 -3.72
N ARG A 79 6.52 19.23 -2.64
CA ARG A 79 5.76 18.27 -1.83
C ARG A 79 5.37 18.93 -0.52
N PRO A 80 4.16 18.66 -0.01
CA PRO A 80 3.74 19.27 1.25
C PRO A 80 4.42 18.59 2.44
N ASP A 81 4.73 19.37 3.48
CA ASP A 81 5.48 18.92 4.67
C ASP A 81 4.77 17.82 5.49
N TRP A 82 3.47 17.62 5.29
CA TRP A 82 2.73 16.56 5.95
C TRP A 82 2.91 15.19 5.27
N LEU A 83 3.43 15.15 4.04
CA LEU A 83 3.52 13.93 3.25
C LEU A 83 4.46 12.90 3.88
N ASN A 84 5.54 13.33 4.52
CA ASN A 84 6.44 12.42 5.24
C ASN A 84 5.73 11.80 6.47
N LYS A 85 5.04 12.61 7.28
CA LYS A 85 4.24 12.17 8.43
C LYS A 85 3.13 11.21 8.01
N TYR A 86 2.54 11.41 6.84
CA TYR A 86 1.57 10.48 6.26
C TYR A 86 2.19 9.09 6.04
N PHE A 87 3.37 9.01 5.42
CA PHE A 87 4.05 7.73 5.24
C PHE A 87 4.48 7.14 6.58
N LEU A 88 4.94 7.93 7.55
CA LEU A 88 5.21 7.41 8.90
C LEU A 88 3.97 6.77 9.52
N ALA A 89 2.83 7.46 9.50
CA ALA A 89 1.57 6.96 10.04
C ALA A 89 1.10 5.69 9.30
N SER A 90 1.20 5.66 7.97
CA SER A 90 0.89 4.48 7.15
C SER A 90 1.76 3.28 7.51
N GLY A 91 3.06 3.49 7.69
CA GLY A 91 3.99 2.42 8.06
C GLY A 91 3.73 1.91 9.47
N SER A 92 3.51 2.81 10.43
CA SER A 92 3.13 2.46 11.80
C SER A 92 1.83 1.67 11.85
N LEU A 93 0.80 2.08 11.09
CA LEU A 93 -0.46 1.35 11.02
C LEU A 93 -0.27 -0.07 10.46
N ALA A 94 0.54 -0.24 9.42
CA ALA A 94 0.84 -1.56 8.88
C ALA A 94 1.56 -2.47 9.91
N VAL A 95 2.49 -1.91 10.69
CA VAL A 95 3.16 -2.64 11.79
C VAL A 95 2.18 -2.99 12.91
N LEU A 96 1.31 -2.05 13.29
CA LEU A 96 0.27 -2.29 14.30
C LEU A 96 -0.70 -3.38 13.87
N LEU A 97 -1.05 -3.46 12.58
CA LEU A 97 -1.88 -4.55 12.04
C LEU A 97 -1.17 -5.90 12.09
N LEU A 98 0.14 -5.94 11.82
CA LEU A 98 0.94 -7.17 11.94
C LEU A 98 1.01 -7.66 13.39
N LEU A 99 1.24 -6.75 14.35
CA LEU A 99 1.36 -7.10 15.76
C LEU A 99 0.00 -7.37 16.42
N GLY A 100 -1.02 -6.61 16.03
CA GLY A 100 -2.39 -6.68 16.54
C GLY A 100 -3.24 -7.80 15.93
N TRP A 101 -2.65 -8.67 15.11
CA TRP A 101 -3.36 -9.70 14.35
C TRP A 101 -4.25 -10.60 15.24
N TYR A 102 -3.81 -10.92 16.46
CA TYR A 102 -4.56 -11.75 17.42
C TYR A 102 -5.61 -10.99 18.23
N ILE A 103 -5.58 -9.65 18.20
CA ILE A 103 -6.50 -8.78 18.94
C ILE A 103 -7.70 -8.40 18.07
N ILE A 104 -7.50 -8.31 16.76
CA ILE A 104 -8.53 -7.92 15.80
C ILE A 104 -9.55 -9.07 15.65
N PRO A 105 -10.86 -8.81 15.78
CA PRO A 105 -11.92 -9.83 15.66
C PRO A 105 -12.18 -10.24 14.21
N GLN A 106 -11.12 -10.38 13.40
CA GLN A 106 -11.16 -10.80 12.01
C GLN A 106 -9.97 -11.71 11.68
N SER A 107 -10.26 -12.87 11.10
CA SER A 107 -9.25 -13.78 10.57
C SER A 107 -8.69 -13.22 9.26
N PHE A 108 -7.44 -12.76 9.28
CA PHE A 108 -6.73 -12.36 8.06
C PHE A 108 -6.03 -13.55 7.40
N HIS A 109 -5.88 -13.48 6.08
CA HIS A 109 -5.18 -14.50 5.30
C HIS A 109 -3.66 -14.38 5.46
N ILE A 110 -2.90 -15.49 5.48
CA ILE A 110 -1.44 -15.46 5.68
C ILE A 110 -0.69 -14.61 4.63
N ALA A 111 -1.21 -14.56 3.39
CA ALA A 111 -0.68 -13.72 2.30
C ALA A 111 -0.74 -12.20 2.60
N PHE A 112 -1.42 -11.83 3.68
CA PHE A 112 -1.55 -10.44 4.12
C PHE A 112 -0.29 -9.95 4.87
N ILE A 113 0.48 -10.87 5.46
CA ILE A 113 1.77 -10.58 6.12
C ILE A 113 2.78 -9.93 5.15
N PRO A 114 3.12 -10.53 3.98
CA PRO A 114 4.08 -9.91 3.07
C PRO A 114 3.60 -8.56 2.52
N ILE A 115 2.29 -8.35 2.36
CA ILE A 115 1.72 -7.07 1.91
C ILE A 115 1.97 -5.98 2.95
N LEU A 116 1.62 -6.23 4.22
CA LEU A 116 1.83 -5.28 5.30
C LEU A 116 3.32 -4.98 5.52
N LEU A 117 4.20 -5.97 5.38
CA LEU A 117 5.65 -5.77 5.46
C LEU A 117 6.16 -4.84 4.35
N ILE A 118 5.71 -5.03 3.12
CA ILE A 118 6.07 -4.15 1.99
C ILE A 118 5.56 -2.73 2.24
N ILE A 119 4.33 -2.56 2.72
CA ILE A 119 3.77 -1.24 3.06
C ILE A 119 4.59 -0.57 4.16
N ALA A 120 4.91 -1.28 5.23
CA ALA A 120 5.71 -0.77 6.34
C ALA A 120 7.11 -0.33 5.87
N LEU A 121 7.81 -1.19 5.14
CA LEU A 121 9.16 -0.91 4.65
C LEU A 121 9.16 0.26 3.66
N ARG A 122 8.27 0.26 2.66
CA ARG A 122 8.15 1.34 1.68
C ARG A 122 7.88 2.66 2.37
N SER A 123 6.94 2.67 3.31
CA SER A 123 6.53 3.89 4.00
C SER A 123 7.66 4.44 4.88
N TRP A 124 8.44 3.57 5.53
CA TRP A 124 9.65 3.95 6.26
C TRP A 124 10.72 4.57 5.34
N VAL A 125 10.97 3.96 4.18
CA VAL A 125 11.93 4.52 3.20
C VAL A 125 11.48 5.89 2.69
N LEU A 126 10.18 6.05 2.40
CA LEU A 126 9.63 7.32 1.93
C LEU A 126 9.66 8.40 3.01
N TYR A 127 9.34 8.06 4.26
CA TYR A 127 9.44 8.99 5.40
C TYR A 127 10.84 9.58 5.55
N ASN A 128 11.90 8.76 5.46
CA ASN A 128 13.28 9.23 5.60
C ASN A 128 13.80 10.00 4.38
N LYS A 129 13.15 9.87 3.22
CA LYS A 129 13.56 10.50 1.95
C LYS A 129 12.85 11.84 1.69
N LEU A 130 11.71 12.07 2.34
CA LEU A 130 10.84 13.24 2.17
C LEU A 130 11.06 14.26 3.27
#